data_AF-S9SIK9-F1
#
_entry.id   AF-S9SIK9-F1
#
_cell.length_a   1.000
_cell.length_b   1.000
_cell.length_c   1.000
_cell.angle_alpha   90.00
_cell.angle_beta   90.00
_cell.angle_gamma   90.00
#
_symmetry.space_group_name_H-M   'P 1'
#
loop_
_entity.id
_entity.type
_entity.pdbx_description
1 polymer ?
#
loop_
_entity_poly.entity_id
_entity_poly.type
_entity_poly.pdbx_seq_one_letter_code
_entity_poly.pdbx_strand_id
1 'polypeptide(L)' 'MWRLIKLLLILAVLAGIALVAYAYIGPLLFPDDFAPPLREVTKPVDLDLD' A
#
# COMPACT_ATOMS: atom_id res chain seq x y z
N MET A 1 -24.44 -10.93 -26.17
CA MET A 1 -24.23 -10.73 -24.71
C MET A 1 -23.07 -11.53 -24.15
N TRP A 2 -22.94 -12.83 -24.48
CA TRP A 2 -21.85 -13.68 -23.98
C TRP A 2 -20.42 -13.15 -24.25
N ARG A 3 -20.16 -12.54 -25.41
CA ARG A 3 -18.87 -11.93 -25.75
C ARG A 3 -18.47 -10.79 -24.79
N LEU A 4 -19.43 -9.97 -24.34
CA LEU A 4 -19.19 -8.87 -23.40
C LEU A 4 -18.92 -9.41 -22.00
N ILE A 5 -19.66 -10.42 -21.55
CA ILE A 5 -19.45 -11.08 -20.26
C ILE A 5 -18.04 -11.68 -20.18
N LYS A 6 -17.59 -12.35 -21.25
CA LYS A 6 -16.21 -12.89 -21.33
C LYS A 6 -15.15 -11.79 -21.20
N LEU A 7 -15.37 -10.65 -21.85
CA LEU A 7 -14.49 -9.48 -21.72
C LEU A 7 -14.47 -8.93 -20.29
N LEU A 8 -15.62 -8.79 -19.65
CA LEU A 8 -15.71 -8.33 -18.26
C LEU A 8 -14.99 -9.26 -17.29
N LEU A 9 -15.08 -10.58 -17.49
CA LEU A 9 -14.34 -11.55 -16.67
C LEU A 9 -12.81 -11.40 -16.85
N ILE A 10 -12.34 -11.21 -18.08
CA ILE A 10 -10.91 -10.97 -18.34
C ILE A 10 -10.45 -9.67 -17.67
N LEU A 11 -11.24 -8.59 -17.79
CA LEU A 11 -10.94 -7.32 -17.15
C LEU A 11 -10.96 -7.41 -15.63
N ALA A 12 -11.89 -8.17 -15.04
CA ALA A 12 -11.94 -8.39 -13.60
C ALA A 12 -10.69 -9.11 -13.10
N VAL A 13 -10.23 -10.14 -13.82
CA VAL A 13 -8.99 -10.84 -13.50
C VAL A 13 -7.78 -9.92 -13.62
N LEU A 14 -7.70 -9.12 -14.70
CA LEU A 14 -6.61 -8.15 -14.87
C LEU A 14 -6.60 -7.08 -13.78
N ALA A 15 -7.77 -6.57 -13.38
CA ALA A 15 -7.90 -5.64 -12.26
C ALA A 15 -7.44 -6.29 -10.94
N GLY A 16 -7.78 -7.55 -10.70
CA GLY A 16 -7.30 -8.32 -9.56
C GLY A 16 -5.77 -8.45 -9.55
N ILE A 17 -5.17 -8.82 -10.68
CA ILE A 17 -3.70 -8.91 -10.81
C ILE A 17 -3.05 -7.55 -10.58
N ALA A 18 -3.61 -6.47 -11.14
CA ALA A 18 -3.10 -5.11 -10.95
C ALA A 18 -3.13 -4.69 -9.48
N LEU A 19 -4.20 -5.01 -8.74
CA LEU A 19 -4.29 -4.77 -7.30
C LEU A 19 -3.21 -5.53 -6.52
N VAL A 20 -2.98 -6.81 -6.85
CA VAL A 20 -1.93 -7.60 -6.20
C VAL A 20 -0.56 -7.01 -6.51
N ALA A 21 -0.27 -6.69 -7.78
CA ALA A 21 0.99 -6.07 -8.16
C ALA A 21 1.22 -4.74 -7.45
N TYR A 22 0.18 -3.90 -7.32
CA TYR A 22 0.24 -2.66 -6.56
C TYR A 22 0.55 -2.90 -5.08
N ALA A 23 -0.04 -3.91 -4.45
CA ALA A 23 0.25 -4.22 -3.04
C ALA A 23 1.71 -4.65 -2.81
N TYR A 24 2.35 -5.33 -3.77
CA TYR A 24 3.72 -5.81 -3.62
C TYR A 24 4.80 -4.82 -4.10
N ILE A 25 4.54 -4.10 -5.19
CA ILE A 25 5.49 -3.15 -5.79
C ILE A 25 5.24 -1.72 -5.30
N GLY A 26 4.01 -1.41 -4.90
CA GLY A 26 3.59 -0.10 -4.42
C GLY A 26 4.47 0.49 -3.32
N PRO A 27 4.91 -0.27 -2.29
CA PRO A 27 5.81 0.26 -1.27
C PRO A 27 7.15 0.78 -1.82
N LEU A 28 7.61 0.28 -2.98
CA LEU A 28 8.85 0.72 -3.63
C LEU A 28 8.65 1.98 -4.47
N LEU A 29 7.51 2.09 -5.17
CA LEU A 29 7.23 3.19 -6.11
C LEU A 29 6.47 4.36 -5.48
N PHE A 30 5.66 4.07 -4.46
CA PHE A 30 4.76 5.01 -3.76
C PHE A 30 4.89 4.85 -2.24
N PRO A 31 6.07 5.12 -1.64
CA PRO A 31 6.29 4.81 -0.22
C PRO A 31 5.31 5.48 0.74
N ASP A 32 4.86 6.70 0.40
CA ASP A 32 3.96 7.50 1.25
C ASP A 32 2.59 6.86 1.43
N ASP A 33 2.04 6.20 0.41
CA ASP A 33 0.74 5.51 0.46
C ASP A 33 0.77 4.28 1.40
N PHE A 34 1.96 3.75 1.69
CA PHE A 34 2.19 2.58 2.53
C PHE A 34 2.85 2.93 3.87
N ALA A 35 3.18 4.20 4.10
CA ALA A 35 3.83 4.64 5.32
C ALA A 35 2.84 4.62 6.50
N PRO A 36 3.26 4.13 7.69
CA PRO A 36 2.44 4.26 8.89
C PRO A 36 2.28 5.75 9.26
N PRO A 37 1.19 6.14 9.94
CA PRO A 37 1.05 7.51 10.41
C PRO A 37 2.15 7.84 11.42
N LEU A 38 3.02 8.80 11.10
CA LEU A 38 4.04 9.27 12.01
C LEU A 38 3.39 10.04 13.16
N ARG A 39 3.79 9.70 14.39
CA ARG A 39 3.46 10.48 15.58
C ARG A 39 4.75 10.87 16.26
N GLU A 40 4.87 12.14 16.62
CA GLU A 40 5.96 12.60 17.45
C GLU A 40 5.79 12.02 18.86
N VAL A 41 6.83 11.34 19.34
CA VAL A 41 6.90 10.80 20.69
C VAL A 41 8.02 11.52 21.42
N THR A 42 7.65 12.43 22.31
CA THR A 42 8.59 13.13 23.17
C THR A 42 8.62 12.45 24.54
N LYS A 43 9.81 12.05 24.99
CA LYS A 43 10.02 11.56 26.35
C LYS A 43 11.05 12.44 27.05
N PRO A 44 10.81 12.86 28.29
CA PRO A 44 11.85 13.50 29.10
C PRO A 44 12.99 12.51 29.31
N VAL A 45 14.22 13.00 29.24
CA VAL A 45 15.43 12.24 29.55
C VAL A 45 16.04 12.89 30.79
N ASP A 46 16.22 12.09 31.84
CA ASP A 46 17.03 12.50 32.98
C ASP A 46 18.50 12.35 32.59
N LEU A 47 19.22 13.49 32.55
CA LEU A 47 20.65 13.52 32.28
C LEU A 47 21.36 13.64 33.63
N ASP A 48 21.97 12.54 34.07
CA ASP A 48 22.78 12.51 35.29
C ASP A 48 24.11 13.24 35.03
N LEU A 49 24.44 14.22 35.87
CA LEU A 49 25.64 15.05 35.77
C LEU A 49 26.47 14.87 37.05
N ASP A 50 27.08 13.70 37.18
CA ASP A 50 28.15 13.44 38.17
C ASP A 50 29.52 13.96 37.69
#